data_AF-A0A932BSK6-F1
#
_entry.id   AF-A0A932BSK6-F1
#
_cell.length_a   1.000
_cell.length_b   1.000
_cell.length_c   1.000
_cell.angle_alpha   90.00
_cell.angle_beta   90.00
_cell.angle_gamma   90.00
#
_symmetry.space_group_name_H-M   'P 1'
#
loop_
_entity.id
_entity.type
_entity.pdbx_description
1 polymer ?
#
loop_
_entity_poly.entity_id
_entity_poly.type
_entity_poly.pdbx_seq_one_letter_code
_entity_poly.pdbx_strand_id
1 'polypeptide(L)'
;MSDKGNILVKSNDEDSGVCLYAHWSGSELPADLQEALAKQWRWGDASYLTRIIFDVMTEGQHGGERSFGISSRVYEGEWRVLEVNCAKKIIIYMDKKWSFKQYIALSPIEIEAIWNIPQLTPRALDAANPLEEMLRGEVDSIFKSPRR
;
A
#
# COMPACT_ATOMS: atom_id res chain seq x y z
N MET A 1 15.05 0.60 18.36
CA MET A 1 14.80 0.04 17.02
C MET A 1 13.98 1.06 16.25
N SER A 2 14.26 1.28 14.96
CA SER A 2 13.50 2.22 14.15
C SER A 2 12.22 1.58 13.61
N ASP A 3 11.12 2.33 13.57
CA ASP A 3 9.85 1.92 12.96
C ASP A 3 9.51 2.92 11.87
N LYS A 4 10.06 2.66 10.68
CA LYS A 4 10.04 3.60 9.55
C LYS A 4 8.90 3.30 8.60
N GLY A 5 8.29 4.34 8.06
CA GLY A 5 7.26 4.22 7.03
C GLY A 5 7.02 5.55 6.32
N ASN A 6 6.32 5.47 5.18
CA ASN A 6 6.03 6.62 4.35
C ASN A 6 4.59 6.60 3.82
N ILE A 7 4.02 7.79 3.61
CA ILE A 7 2.84 8.02 2.79
C ILE A 7 3.26 8.90 1.61
N LEU A 8 3.08 8.41 0.38
CA LEU A 8 3.35 9.15 -0.84
C LEU A 8 2.05 9.72 -1.40
N VAL A 9 1.85 11.02 -1.29
CA VAL A 9 0.64 11.69 -1.79
C VAL A 9 0.87 12.26 -3.18
N LYS A 10 0.06 11.82 -4.14
CA LYS A 10 0.14 12.20 -5.55
C LYS A 10 -1.16 12.85 -6.01
N SER A 11 -1.03 13.87 -6.83
CA SER A 11 -2.18 14.49 -7.51
C SER A 11 -2.79 13.53 -8.54
N ASN A 12 -1.95 12.86 -9.33
CA ASN A 12 -2.30 11.87 -10.36
C ASN A 12 -1.13 10.87 -10.56
N ASP A 13 -1.20 9.97 -11.55
CA ASP A 13 -0.16 8.94 -11.74
C ASP A 13 1.19 9.51 -12.21
N GLU A 14 1.18 10.64 -12.92
CA GLU A 14 2.38 11.27 -13.50
C GLU A 14 3.13 12.14 -12.48
N ASP A 15 2.46 12.51 -11.39
CA ASP A 15 3.04 13.30 -10.30
C ASP A 15 4.11 12.49 -9.53
N SER A 16 5.25 13.10 -9.24
CA SER A 16 6.26 12.50 -8.36
C SER A 16 5.79 12.42 -6.90
N GLY A 17 4.85 13.29 -6.51
CA GLY A 17 4.21 13.32 -5.21
C GLY A 17 5.03 13.98 -4.10
N VAL A 18 4.39 14.10 -2.94
CA VAL A 18 4.97 14.54 -1.67
C VAL A 18 5.02 13.35 -0.72
N CYS A 19 6.18 13.10 -0.14
CA CYS A 19 6.38 12.02 0.80
C CYS A 19 6.29 12.53 2.25
N LEU A 20 5.43 11.91 3.04
CA LEU A 20 5.30 12.11 4.48
C LEU A 20 5.97 10.93 5.18
N TYR A 21 6.96 11.20 6.01
CA TYR A 21 7.82 10.21 6.63
C TYR A 21 7.58 10.13 8.14
N ALA A 22 7.63 8.91 8.68
CA ALA A 22 7.69 8.65 10.12
C ALA A 22 8.90 7.75 10.46
N HIS A 23 9.63 8.09 11.53
CA HIS A 23 10.84 7.38 11.97
C HIS A 23 10.57 6.36 13.09
N TRP A 24 9.62 6.64 13.97
CA TRP A 24 9.32 5.83 15.17
C TRP A 24 7.87 5.31 15.22
N SER A 25 7.01 5.72 14.30
CA SER A 25 5.59 5.39 14.23
C SER A 25 5.16 4.93 12.83
N GLY A 26 6.09 4.40 12.03
CA GLY A 26 5.81 3.90 10.68
C GLY A 26 4.74 2.79 10.65
N SER A 27 4.60 2.02 11.72
CA SER A 27 3.56 1.01 11.88
C SER A 27 2.16 1.60 12.04
N GLU A 28 2.03 2.84 12.49
CA GLU A 28 0.77 3.54 12.76
C GLU A 28 0.19 4.23 11.51
N LEU A 29 1.03 4.51 10.51
CA LEU A 29 0.64 5.24 9.29
C LEU A 29 -0.64 4.74 8.57
N PRO A 30 -0.95 3.43 8.51
CA PRO A 30 -2.21 2.99 7.93
C PRO A 30 -3.43 3.51 8.69
N ALA A 31 -3.35 3.53 10.02
CA ALA A 31 -4.42 4.05 10.88
C ALA A 31 -4.50 5.58 10.77
N ASP A 32 -3.35 6.28 10.79
CA ASP A 32 -3.30 7.75 10.62
C ASP A 32 -3.92 8.17 9.27
N LEU A 33 -3.57 7.45 8.20
CA LEU A 33 -4.13 7.68 6.87
C LEU A 33 -5.63 7.39 6.86
N GLN A 34 -6.08 6.33 7.52
CA GLN A 34 -7.50 5.99 7.62
C GLN A 34 -8.27 7.11 8.32
N GLU A 35 -7.76 7.62 9.43
CA GLU A 35 -8.39 8.70 10.19
C GLU A 35 -8.44 10.00 9.37
N ALA A 36 -7.34 10.37 8.72
CA ALA A 36 -7.29 11.54 7.84
C ALA A 36 -8.32 11.46 6.72
N LEU A 37 -8.44 10.29 6.07
CA LEU A 37 -9.40 10.07 4.98
C LEU A 37 -10.85 10.00 5.48
N ALA A 38 -11.10 9.51 6.70
CA ALA A 38 -12.43 9.43 7.30
C ALA A 38 -13.08 10.80 7.48
N LYS A 39 -12.30 11.89 7.54
CA LYS A 39 -12.81 13.27 7.54
C LYS A 39 -13.49 13.65 6.22
N GLN A 40 -13.24 12.91 5.13
CA GLN A 40 -13.80 13.14 3.78
C GLN A 40 -13.54 14.53 3.19
N TRP A 41 -12.52 15.23 3.68
CA TRP A 41 -12.19 16.56 3.23
C TRP A 41 -11.15 16.51 2.10
N ARG A 42 -11.38 17.31 1.05
CA ARG A 42 -10.35 17.61 0.04
C ARG A 42 -9.73 16.39 -0.65
N TRP A 43 -10.46 15.26 -0.74
CA TRP A 43 -9.98 14.03 -1.38
C TRP A 43 -9.41 14.18 -2.80
N GLY A 44 -9.86 15.20 -3.56
CA GLY A 44 -9.37 15.49 -4.90
C GLY A 44 -8.28 16.56 -4.97
N ASP A 45 -7.84 17.10 -3.85
CA ASP A 45 -6.88 18.20 -3.77
C ASP A 45 -5.64 17.75 -2.98
N ALA A 46 -4.58 17.41 -3.70
CA ALA A 46 -3.38 16.81 -3.12
C ALA A 46 -2.73 17.72 -2.08
N SER A 47 -2.65 19.03 -2.31
CA SER A 47 -2.01 19.95 -1.37
C SER A 47 -2.74 19.99 -0.04
N TYR A 48 -4.07 20.09 -0.06
CA TYR A 48 -4.85 20.12 1.18
C TYR A 48 -4.95 18.74 1.85
N LEU A 49 -5.10 17.67 1.06
CA LEU A 49 -5.13 16.32 1.62
C LEU A 49 -3.79 15.95 2.26
N THR A 50 -2.67 16.29 1.63
CA THR A 50 -1.32 16.13 2.20
C THR A 50 -1.22 16.83 3.56
N ARG A 51 -1.66 18.09 3.66
CA ARG A 51 -1.69 18.83 4.93
C ARG A 51 -2.51 18.10 5.98
N ILE A 52 -3.71 17.62 5.64
CA ILE A 52 -4.61 16.93 6.57
C ILE A 52 -3.99 15.62 7.08
N ILE A 53 -3.37 14.83 6.19
CA ILE A 53 -2.69 13.59 6.58
C ILE A 53 -1.54 13.91 7.54
N PHE A 54 -0.72 14.91 7.23
CA PHE A 54 0.40 15.29 8.08
C PHE A 54 -0.05 15.83 9.46
N ASP A 55 -1.17 16.56 9.51
CA ASP A 55 -1.78 17.06 10.75
C ASP A 55 -2.16 15.90 11.68
N VAL A 56 -2.78 14.85 11.13
CA VAL A 56 -3.13 13.63 11.89
C VAL A 56 -1.88 12.88 12.35
N MET A 57 -0.94 12.61 11.43
CA MET A 57 0.30 11.90 11.75
C MET A 57 1.09 12.56 12.88
N THR A 58 1.04 13.89 12.98
CA THR A 58 1.88 14.66 13.91
C THR A 58 1.15 15.14 15.16
N GLU A 59 -0.10 14.73 15.35
CA GLU A 59 -0.91 15.17 16.48
C GLU A 59 -0.20 14.92 17.82
N GLY A 60 -0.12 15.98 18.65
CA GLY A 60 0.60 15.95 19.93
C GLY A 60 2.14 16.00 19.84
N GLN A 61 2.72 16.03 18.64
CA GLN A 61 4.18 16.07 18.41
C GLN A 61 4.63 17.26 17.55
N HIS A 62 3.76 18.26 17.36
CA HIS A 62 4.08 19.47 16.60
C HIS A 62 5.31 20.21 17.16
N GLY A 63 6.18 20.68 16.27
CA GLY A 63 7.38 21.46 16.63
C GLY A 63 8.55 20.64 17.17
N GLY A 64 8.44 19.31 17.20
CA GLY A 64 9.55 18.42 17.53
C GLY A 64 10.66 18.42 16.47
N GLU A 65 11.91 18.27 16.90
CA GLU A 65 13.09 18.18 16.00
C GLU A 65 13.11 16.86 15.20
N ARG A 66 12.50 15.80 15.73
CA ARG A 66 12.66 14.42 15.27
C ARG A 66 11.29 13.76 15.10
N SER A 67 11.30 12.56 14.52
CA SER A 67 10.13 11.67 14.29
C SER A 67 9.49 11.79 12.91
N PHE A 68 9.17 13.00 12.44
CA PHE A 68 8.46 13.17 11.16
C PHE A 68 9.24 14.00 10.15
N GLY A 69 8.93 13.80 8.87
CA GLY A 69 9.57 14.56 7.79
C GLY A 69 8.66 14.71 6.58
N ILE A 70 8.98 15.71 5.75
CA ILE A 70 8.36 15.95 4.44
C ILE A 70 9.46 16.02 3.40
N SER A 71 9.32 15.31 2.30
CA SER A 71 10.32 15.27 1.22
C SER A 71 9.67 15.09 -0.14
N SER A 72 10.44 15.39 -1.20
CA SER A 72 10.05 15.14 -2.60
C SER A 72 10.37 13.71 -3.08
N ARG A 73 10.75 12.82 -2.16
CA ARG A 73 11.15 11.43 -2.43
C ARG A 73 10.96 10.57 -1.20
N VAL A 74 10.73 9.27 -1.39
CA VAL A 74 10.71 8.30 -0.29
C VAL A 74 12.05 8.32 0.45
N TYR A 75 12.00 8.34 1.78
CA TYR A 75 13.18 8.47 2.63
C TYR A 75 13.24 7.34 3.63
N GLU A 76 14.13 6.37 3.43
CA GLU A 76 14.25 5.16 4.26
C GLU A 76 12.91 4.39 4.44
N GLY A 77 12.94 3.13 4.90
CA GLY A 77 11.68 2.38 5.09
C GLY A 77 10.88 2.18 3.80
N GLU A 78 11.56 2.05 2.66
CA GLU A 78 10.97 1.90 1.32
C GLU A 78 10.07 0.66 1.18
N TRP A 79 10.18 -0.28 2.13
CA TRP A 79 9.31 -1.46 2.22
C TRP A 79 7.92 -1.16 2.80
N ARG A 80 7.67 0.06 3.33
CA ARG A 80 6.38 0.52 3.88
C ARG A 80 6.00 1.88 3.30
N VAL A 81 5.46 1.88 2.09
CA VAL A 81 5.02 3.09 1.38
C VAL A 81 3.56 2.95 0.97
N LEU A 82 2.66 3.69 1.61
CA LEU A 82 1.28 3.85 1.15
C LEU A 82 1.20 4.95 0.10
N GLU A 83 0.87 4.61 -1.13
CA GLU A 83 0.65 5.61 -2.18
C GLU A 83 -0.82 6.06 -2.19
N VAL A 84 -1.03 7.37 -2.11
CA VAL A 84 -2.33 8.04 -2.17
C VAL A 84 -2.44 8.75 -3.51
N ASN A 85 -3.40 8.36 -4.36
CA ASN A 85 -3.66 9.05 -5.62
C ASN A 85 -4.98 9.81 -5.54
N CYS A 86 -4.91 11.14 -5.51
CA CYS A 86 -6.05 12.02 -5.27
C CYS A 86 -7.02 12.09 -6.45
N ALA A 87 -6.52 12.12 -7.68
CA ALA A 87 -7.36 12.12 -8.88
C ALA A 87 -8.25 10.87 -8.93
N LYS A 88 -7.65 9.69 -8.73
CA LYS A 88 -8.34 8.40 -8.75
C LYS A 88 -9.05 8.06 -7.43
N LYS A 89 -8.71 8.75 -6.33
CA LYS A 89 -9.21 8.50 -4.97
C LYS A 89 -8.95 7.06 -4.52
N ILE A 90 -7.71 6.63 -4.68
CA ILE A 90 -7.25 5.29 -4.36
C ILE A 90 -6.00 5.30 -3.49
N ILE A 91 -5.88 4.27 -2.68
CA ILE A 91 -4.69 3.91 -1.92
C ILE A 91 -4.08 2.67 -2.56
N ILE A 92 -2.76 2.65 -2.71
CA ILE A 92 -2.00 1.54 -3.26
C ILE A 92 -0.93 1.14 -2.25
N TYR A 93 -0.81 -0.16 -2.00
CA TYR A 93 0.29 -0.75 -1.26
C TYR A 93 0.61 -2.11 -1.88
N MET A 94 1.84 -2.25 -2.40
CA MET A 94 2.23 -3.44 -3.19
C MET A 94 1.23 -3.73 -4.32
N ASP A 95 0.65 -4.93 -4.34
CA ASP A 95 -0.37 -5.39 -5.29
C ASP A 95 -1.80 -5.00 -4.88
N LYS A 96 -2.00 -4.48 -3.67
CA LYS A 96 -3.31 -4.12 -3.15
C LYS A 96 -3.66 -2.68 -3.48
N LYS A 97 -4.96 -2.49 -3.72
CA LYS A 97 -5.55 -1.21 -4.06
C LYS A 97 -6.93 -1.09 -3.44
N TRP A 98 -7.18 0.05 -2.82
CA TRP A 98 -8.46 0.40 -2.23
C TRP A 98 -8.90 1.74 -2.79
N SER A 99 -10.19 1.92 -3.09
CA SER A 99 -10.74 3.27 -3.11
C SER A 99 -10.68 3.87 -1.70
N PHE A 100 -10.68 5.20 -1.59
CA PHE A 100 -10.73 5.86 -0.27
C PHE A 100 -11.89 5.35 0.58
N LYS A 101 -13.07 5.14 -0.03
CA LYS A 101 -14.25 4.59 0.66
C LYS A 101 -14.05 3.17 1.18
N GLN A 102 -13.34 2.31 0.43
CA GLN A 102 -13.01 0.97 0.90
C GLN A 102 -11.99 1.03 2.03
N TYR A 103 -10.98 1.90 1.92
CA TYR A 103 -9.93 2.05 2.92
C TYR A 103 -10.48 2.52 4.28
N ILE A 104 -11.36 3.52 4.30
CA ILE A 104 -12.02 3.99 5.53
C ILE A 104 -12.99 2.98 6.14
N ALA A 105 -13.39 1.94 5.38
CA ALA A 105 -14.31 0.91 5.83
C ALA A 105 -13.58 -0.34 6.37
N LEU A 106 -12.25 -0.39 6.27
CA LEU A 106 -11.45 -1.48 6.83
C LEU A 106 -11.58 -1.49 8.36
N SER A 107 -11.75 -2.68 8.92
CA SER A 107 -11.70 -2.90 10.37
C SER A 107 -10.30 -2.66 10.93
N PRO A 108 -10.16 -2.44 12.25
CA PRO A 108 -8.84 -2.27 12.88
C PRO A 108 -7.87 -3.42 12.57
N ILE A 109 -8.36 -4.67 12.57
CA ILE A 109 -7.55 -5.85 12.26
C ILE A 109 -7.06 -5.81 10.80
N GLU A 110 -7.90 -5.38 9.86
CA GLU A 110 -7.51 -5.26 8.46
C GLU A 110 -6.49 -4.13 8.24
N ILE A 111 -6.61 -3.02 8.97
CA ILE A 111 -5.65 -1.91 8.96
C ILE A 111 -4.27 -2.36 9.47
N GLU A 112 -4.22 -3.04 10.62
CA GLU A 112 -2.98 -3.59 11.18
C GLU A 112 -2.33 -4.63 10.24
N ALA A 113 -3.15 -5.37 9.50
CA ALA A 113 -2.68 -6.39 8.57
C ALA A 113 -2.04 -5.84 7.30
N ILE A 114 -2.20 -4.54 6.97
CA ILE A 114 -1.65 -3.95 5.74
C ILE A 114 -0.14 -4.18 5.64
N TRP A 115 0.61 -3.99 6.74
CA TRP A 115 2.05 -4.21 6.74
C TRP A 115 2.48 -5.67 6.66
N ASN A 116 1.55 -6.61 6.89
CA ASN A 116 1.79 -8.04 6.86
C ASN A 116 1.34 -8.69 5.55
N ILE A 117 0.91 -7.90 4.56
CA ILE A 117 0.59 -8.41 3.23
C ILE A 117 1.86 -9.07 2.66
N PRO A 118 1.81 -10.38 2.33
CA PRO A 118 2.97 -11.08 1.82
C PRO A 118 3.46 -10.41 0.54
N GLN A 119 4.74 -10.03 0.51
CA GLN A 119 5.42 -9.67 -0.73
C GLN A 119 5.36 -10.89 -1.64
N LEU A 120 4.49 -10.87 -2.66
CA LEU A 120 4.56 -11.86 -3.74
C LEU A 120 5.89 -11.61 -4.45
N THR A 121 6.93 -12.33 -4.03
CA THR A 121 8.17 -12.38 -4.81
C THR A 121 7.83 -12.90 -6.21
N PRO A 122 8.50 -12.46 -7.28
CA PRO A 122 8.26 -12.98 -8.63
C PRO A 122 8.29 -14.51 -8.70
N ARG A 123 9.07 -15.14 -7.81
CA ARG A 123 9.17 -16.60 -7.65
C ARG A 123 7.87 -17.29 -7.19
N ALA A 124 6.96 -16.56 -6.54
CA ALA A 124 5.68 -17.09 -6.08
C ALA A 124 4.61 -17.12 -7.19
N LEU A 125 4.79 -16.34 -8.26
CA LEU A 125 3.92 -16.40 -9.45
C LEU A 125 4.21 -17.66 -10.29
N ASP A 126 5.47 -18.12 -10.32
CA ASP A 126 5.87 -19.33 -11.04
C ASP A 126 5.43 -20.63 -10.32
N ALA A 127 5.19 -20.57 -9.00
CA ALA A 127 4.80 -21.74 -8.21
C ALA A 127 3.28 -21.98 -8.16
N ALA A 128 2.47 -21.05 -8.70
CA ALA A 128 1.02 -21.04 -8.56
C ALA A 128 0.29 -21.60 -9.79
N ASN A 129 0.75 -22.72 -10.38
CA ASN A 129 -0.13 -23.50 -11.25
C ASN A 129 0.06 -25.04 -11.16
N PRO A 130 -0.28 -25.67 -10.02
CA PRO A 130 -0.34 -27.14 -9.93
C PRO A 130 -1.44 -27.76 -10.83
N LEU A 131 -2.44 -26.96 -11.22
CA LEU A 131 -3.56 -27.40 -12.05
C LEU A 131 -3.15 -27.62 -13.52
N GLU A 132 -2.16 -26.88 -14.03
CA GLU A 132 -1.69 -27.09 -15.41
C GLU A 132 -0.67 -28.23 -15.58
N GLU A 133 0.07 -28.62 -14.54
CA GLU A 133 0.83 -29.88 -14.59
C GLU A 133 -0.07 -31.11 -14.51
N MET A 134 -1.17 -31.06 -13.73
CA MET A 134 -2.17 -32.13 -13.71
C MET A 134 -2.87 -32.31 -15.07
N LEU A 135 -3.24 -31.22 -15.73
CA LEU A 135 -3.91 -31.28 -17.04
C LEU A 135 -2.97 -31.73 -18.18
N ARG A 136 -1.64 -31.56 -18.05
CA ARG A 136 -0.68 -32.13 -19.01
C ARG A 136 -0.45 -33.62 -18.82
N GLY A 137 -0.60 -34.15 -17.60
CA GLY A 137 -0.41 -35.57 -17.29
C GLY A 137 -1.50 -36.51 -17.82
N GLU A 138 -2.73 -36.01 -18.01
CA GLU A 138 -3.85 -36.85 -18.47
C GLU A 138 -3.95 -36.96 -20.00
N VAL A 139 -3.45 -35.98 -20.76
CA VAL A 139 -3.58 -35.95 -22.24
C VAL A 139 -2.65 -36.96 -22.93
N ASP A 140 -1.50 -37.28 -22.33
CA ASP A 140 -0.52 -38.23 -22.91
C ASP A 140 -0.92 -39.71 -22.77
N SER A 141 -1.96 -40.03 -21.99
CA SER A 141 -2.43 -41.41 -21.78
C SER A 141 -3.49 -41.88 -22.79
N ILE A 142 -4.10 -40.96 -23.55
CA ILE A 142 -5.28 -41.26 -24.39
C ILE A 142 -4.91 -41.58 -25.86
N PHE A 143 -3.69 -41.28 -26.33
CA PHE A 143 -3.28 -41.46 -27.73
C PHE A 143 -2.30 -42.61 -28.03
N LYS A 144 -2.24 -43.65 -27.20
CA LYS A 144 -1.59 -44.91 -27.60
C LYS A 144 -2.61 -45.89 -28.17
N SER A 145 -2.95 -45.70 -29.45
CA SER A 145 -3.69 -46.69 -30.25
C SER A 145 -2.76 -47.88 -30.57
N PRO A 146 -3.20 -49.15 -30.41
CA PRO A 146 -2.38 -50.30 -30.74
C PRO A 146 -2.33 -50.50 -32.26
N ARG A 147 -1.14 -50.42 -32.86
CA ARG A 147 -0.93 -50.93 -34.22
C ARG A 147 -0.93 -52.46 -34.17
N ARG A 148 -1.68 -53.04 -35.10
CA ARG A 148 -1.73 -54.48 -35.42
C ARG A 148 -0.36 -55.04 -35.78
#